data_AF-A0AAV4TXQ2-F1
#
_entry.id   AF-A0AAV4TXQ2-F1
#
_cell.length_a   1.000
_cell.length_b   1.000
_cell.length_c   1.000
_cell.angle_alpha   90.00
_cell.angle_beta   90.00
_cell.angle_gamma   90.00
#
_symmetry.space_group_name_H-M   'P 1'
#
loop_
_entity.id
_entity.type
_entity.pdbx_description
1 polymer ?
#
loop_
_entity_poly.entity_id
_entity_poly.type
_entity_poly.pdbx_seq_one_letter_code
_entity_poly.pdbx_strand_id
1 'polypeptide(L)'
;MPLHVAVDVKTVKYLLKHGALYDVKNNANRTPLELCKVEEIRSLLQTVEELFSCVQNGKCDDVVGKIEALDSDVAVAATRACNSSGKKLLLVALQTNQKDLADELGKWLNRQKW
;
A
#
# COMPACT_ATOMS: atom_id res chain seq x y z
N MET A 1 10.16 7.88 -9.60
CA MET A 1 11.27 6.93 -9.34
C MET A 1 12.02 7.21 -8.04
N PRO A 2 11.42 7.05 -6.83
CA PRO A 2 12.21 7.05 -5.59
C PRO A 2 12.27 5.70 -4.83
N LEU A 3 11.34 4.75 -5.06
CA LEU A 3 11.30 3.52 -4.25
C LEU A 3 12.40 2.50 -4.57
N HIS A 4 12.84 2.39 -5.83
CA HIS A 4 13.88 1.42 -6.22
C HIS A 4 15.26 1.69 -5.62
N VAL A 5 15.50 2.90 -5.11
CA VAL A 5 16.81 3.34 -4.57
C VAL A 5 16.78 3.48 -3.05
N ALA A 6 15.65 3.23 -2.40
CA ALA A 6 15.53 3.40 -0.96
C ALA A 6 16.47 2.43 -0.22
N VAL A 7 17.30 2.99 0.65
CA VAL A 7 18.39 2.26 1.34
C VAL A 7 17.91 1.68 2.67
N ASP A 8 16.85 2.25 3.27
CA ASP A 8 16.34 1.86 4.59
C ASP A 8 14.80 1.91 4.68
N VAL A 9 14.27 1.18 5.67
CA VAL A 9 12.83 1.01 5.89
C VAL A 9 12.12 2.31 6.26
N LYS A 10 12.75 3.21 7.01
CA LYS A 10 12.13 4.48 7.40
C LYS A 10 11.91 5.35 6.16
N THR A 11 12.89 5.39 5.26
CA THR A 11 12.77 6.08 3.97
C THR A 11 11.65 5.47 3.13
N VAL A 12 11.54 4.13 3.06
CA VAL A 12 10.44 3.48 2.32
C VAL A 12 9.08 3.81 2.92
N LYS A 13 8.91 3.68 4.24
CA LYS A 13 7.66 4.03 4.95
C LYS A 13 7.27 5.48 4.69
N TYR A 14 8.25 6.40 4.77
CA TYR A 14 8.03 7.81 4.50
C TYR A 14 7.57 8.05 3.05
N LEU A 15 8.25 7.47 2.06
CA LEU A 15 7.88 7.62 0.66
C LEU A 15 6.47 7.08 0.38
N LEU A 16 6.13 5.89 0.89
CA LEU A 16 4.81 5.29 0.74
C LEU A 16 3.72 6.15 1.40
N LYS A 17 3.98 6.65 2.62
CA LYS A 17 3.09 7.59 3.34
C LYS A 17 2.78 8.84 2.53
N HIS A 18 3.70 9.27 1.67
CA HIS A 18 3.55 10.43 0.78
C HIS A 18 3.06 10.08 -0.64
N GLY A 19 2.54 8.87 -0.86
CA GLY A 19 1.92 8.49 -2.14
C GLY A 19 2.89 7.99 -3.19
N ALA A 20 4.05 7.48 -2.78
CA ALA A 20 4.97 6.86 -3.72
C ALA A 20 4.39 5.57 -4.32
N LEU A 21 4.82 5.29 -5.56
CA LEU A 21 4.39 4.14 -6.33
C LEU A 21 5.09 2.87 -5.83
N TYR A 22 4.34 1.90 -5.31
CA TYR A 22 4.91 0.69 -4.69
C TYR A 22 5.24 -0.43 -5.71
N ASP A 23 4.52 -0.48 -6.83
CA ASP A 23 4.55 -1.51 -7.89
C ASP A 23 5.19 -0.98 -9.20
N VAL A 24 5.85 0.18 -9.16
CA VAL A 24 6.45 0.79 -10.35
C VAL A 24 7.55 -0.10 -10.93
N LYS A 25 7.48 -0.42 -12.23
CA LYS A 25 8.48 -1.27 -12.88
C LYS A 25 9.63 -0.46 -13.44
N ASN A 26 10.85 -0.98 -13.34
CA ASN A 26 12.02 -0.41 -14.00
C ASN A 26 12.12 -0.88 -15.48
N ASN A 27 13.18 -0.48 -16.19
CA ASN A 27 13.42 -0.88 -17.58
C ASN A 27 13.60 -2.40 -17.77
N ALA A 28 13.91 -3.14 -16.70
CA ALA A 28 13.97 -4.60 -16.69
C ALA A 28 12.64 -5.24 -16.28
N ASN A 29 11.53 -4.48 -16.29
CA ASN A 29 10.19 -4.91 -15.91
C ASN A 29 10.08 -5.40 -14.45
N ARG A 30 10.98 -4.91 -13.56
CA ARG A 30 11.03 -5.33 -12.15
C ARG A 30 10.47 -4.30 -11.17
N THR A 31 9.70 -4.76 -10.19
CA THR A 31 9.13 -3.91 -9.11
C THR A 31 10.15 -3.67 -7.99
N PRO A 32 9.92 -2.68 -7.09
CA PRO A 32 10.72 -2.51 -5.89
C PRO A 32 10.76 -3.77 -5.01
N LEU A 33 9.64 -4.51 -4.91
CA LEU A 33 9.55 -5.76 -4.15
C LEU A 33 10.49 -6.84 -4.69
N GLU A 34 10.60 -6.96 -6.01
CA GLU A 34 11.47 -7.95 -6.67
C GLU A 34 12.96 -7.59 -6.60
N LEU A 35 13.29 -6.30 -6.48
CA LEU A 35 14.66 -5.81 -6.41
C LEU A 35 15.18 -5.69 -4.97
N CYS A 36 14.27 -5.64 -3.99
CA CYS A 36 14.62 -5.47 -2.60
C CYS A 36 15.37 -6.68 -2.03
N LYS A 37 16.49 -6.40 -1.36
CA LYS A 37 17.30 -7.39 -0.63
C LYS A 37 17.13 -7.31 0.89
N VAL A 38 16.46 -6.28 1.39
CA VAL A 38 16.23 -6.06 2.82
C VAL A 38 14.90 -6.70 3.19
N GLU A 39 14.92 -7.73 4.02
CA GLU A 39 13.71 -8.51 4.39
C GLU A 39 12.61 -7.65 5.01
N GLU A 40 12.97 -6.66 5.84
CA GLU A 40 11.98 -5.77 6.45
C GLU A 40 11.27 -4.89 5.40
N ILE A 41 12.00 -4.36 4.42
CA ILE A 41 11.42 -3.61 3.30
C ILE A 41 10.59 -4.54 2.41
N ARG A 42 11.08 -5.76 2.18
CA ARG A 42 10.39 -6.78 1.39
C ARG A 42 9.04 -7.12 2.02
N SER A 43 9.01 -7.37 3.32
CA SER A 43 7.79 -7.63 4.10
C SER A 43 6.81 -6.47 4.01
N LEU A 44 7.29 -5.23 4.20
CA LEU A 44 6.46 -4.03 4.03
C LEU A 44 5.84 -3.94 2.63
N LEU A 45 6.64 -4.06 1.58
CA LEU A 45 6.16 -3.98 0.19
C LEU A 45 5.22 -5.13 -0.15
N GLN A 46 5.45 -6.32 0.40
CA GLN A 46 4.57 -7.47 0.22
C GLN A 46 3.21 -7.23 0.87
N THR A 47 3.16 -6.67 2.09
CA THR A 47 1.89 -6.28 2.73
C THR A 47 1.12 -5.27 1.88
N VAL A 48 1.81 -4.27 1.30
CA VAL A 48 1.16 -3.29 0.40
C VAL A 48 0.59 -3.98 -0.84
N GLU A 49 1.39 -4.82 -1.50
CA GLU A 49 0.95 -5.58 -2.69
C GLU A 49 -0.26 -6.47 -2.39
N GLU A 50 -0.24 -7.19 -1.26
CA GLU A 50 -1.32 -8.06 -0.84
C GLU A 50 -2.61 -7.28 -0.59
N LEU A 51 -2.54 -6.12 0.08
CA LEU A 51 -3.71 -5.25 0.30
C LEU A 51 -4.31 -4.78 -1.03
N PHE A 52 -3.48 -4.23 -1.93
CA PHE A 52 -3.95 -3.76 -3.24
C PHE A 52 -4.53 -4.89 -4.08
N SER A 53 -3.83 -6.02 -4.17
CA SER A 53 -4.29 -7.20 -4.90
C SER A 53 -5.60 -7.74 -4.33
N CYS A 54 -5.77 -7.72 -3.01
CA CYS A 54 -7.02 -8.13 -2.37
C CYS A 54 -8.19 -7.26 -2.77
N VAL A 55 -8.02 -5.93 -2.68
CA VAL A 55 -9.07 -4.96 -3.04
C VAL A 55 -9.37 -5.04 -4.52
N GLN A 56 -8.36 -5.09 -5.39
CA GLN A 56 -8.56 -5.16 -6.85
C GLN A 56 -9.36 -6.38 -7.28
N ASN A 57 -9.08 -7.54 -6.68
CA ASN A 57 -9.73 -8.79 -7.06
C ASN A 57 -11.05 -9.05 -6.32
N GLY A 58 -11.42 -8.22 -5.35
CA GLY A 58 -12.60 -8.43 -4.50
C GLY A 58 -12.54 -9.71 -3.66
N LYS A 59 -11.32 -10.11 -3.27
CA LYS A 59 -11.05 -11.38 -2.58
C LYS A 59 -10.80 -11.22 -1.07
N CYS A 60 -10.95 -10.03 -0.53
CA CYS A 60 -10.74 -9.80 0.89
C CYS A 60 -12.05 -9.44 1.57
N ASP A 61 -12.45 -10.29 2.51
CA ASP A 61 -13.61 -10.05 3.36
C ASP A 61 -13.32 -8.99 4.44
N ASP A 62 -12.07 -8.91 4.92
CA ASP A 62 -11.68 -7.99 5.98
C ASP A 62 -10.32 -7.32 5.71
N VAL A 63 -10.33 -6.27 4.90
CA VAL A 63 -9.12 -5.45 4.63
C VAL A 63 -8.83 -4.52 5.80
N VAL A 64 -9.85 -3.99 6.46
CA VAL A 64 -9.66 -3.01 7.54
C VAL A 64 -9.08 -3.68 8.78
N GLY A 65 -9.53 -4.89 9.15
CA GLY A 65 -8.94 -5.67 10.22
C GLY A 65 -7.48 -6.05 9.94
N LYS A 66 -7.13 -6.37 8.68
CA LYS A 66 -5.73 -6.52 8.28
C LYS A 66 -4.93 -5.25 8.50
N ILE A 67 -5.47 -4.09 8.14
CA ILE A 67 -4.80 -2.79 8.34
C ILE A 67 -4.65 -2.48 9.84
N GLU A 68 -5.67 -2.77 10.66
CA GLU A 68 -5.66 -2.54 12.10
C GLU A 68 -4.70 -3.48 12.86
N ALA A 69 -4.40 -4.65 12.31
CA ALA A 69 -3.41 -5.58 12.86
C ALA A 69 -1.96 -5.18 12.56
N LEU A 70 -1.72 -4.22 11.67
CA LEU A 70 -0.38 -3.73 11.33
C LEU A 70 0.09 -2.65 12.31
N ASP A 71 1.41 -2.49 12.40
CA ASP A 71 1.99 -1.31 13.05
C ASP A 71 1.43 -0.02 12.43
N SER A 72 1.14 0.99 13.27
CA SER A 72 0.51 2.24 12.83
C SER A 72 1.23 2.90 11.65
N ASP A 73 2.56 2.94 11.67
CA ASP A 73 3.36 3.49 10.58
C ASP A 73 3.24 2.68 9.28
N VAL A 74 3.14 1.36 9.38
CA VAL A 74 2.97 0.44 8.24
C VAL A 74 1.56 0.60 7.67
N ALA A 75 0.54 0.62 8.52
CA ALA A 75 -0.85 0.84 8.13
C ALA A 75 -1.02 2.18 7.38
N VAL A 76 -0.44 3.25 7.92
CA VAL A 76 -0.48 4.58 7.29
C VAL A 76 0.29 4.61 5.98
N ALA A 77 1.48 3.98 5.91
CA ALA A 77 2.25 3.88 4.68
C ALA A 77 1.49 3.11 3.59
N ALA A 78 0.92 1.94 3.94
CA ALA A 78 0.24 1.07 2.99
C ALA A 78 -1.05 1.67 2.44
N THR A 79 -1.86 2.32 3.28
CA THR A 79 -3.11 2.96 2.85
C THR A 79 -2.88 4.22 2.00
N ARG A 80 -1.75 4.90 2.18
CA ARG A 80 -1.40 6.13 1.44
C ARG A 80 -0.54 5.90 0.20
N ALA A 81 0.07 4.73 0.06
CA ALA A 81 0.80 4.34 -1.14
C ALA A 81 -0.08 4.43 -2.39
N CYS A 82 0.56 4.56 -3.55
CA CYS A 82 -0.11 4.54 -4.84
C CYS A 82 0.33 3.31 -5.63
N ASN A 83 -0.58 2.72 -6.39
CA ASN A 83 -0.21 1.77 -7.45
C ASN A 83 0.30 2.50 -8.69
N SER A 84 0.73 1.77 -9.72
CA SER A 84 1.31 2.26 -10.96
C SER A 84 0.36 3.12 -11.79
N SER A 85 -0.94 3.03 -11.52
CA SER A 85 -1.98 3.92 -12.06
C SER A 85 -2.13 5.24 -11.29
N GLY A 86 -1.31 5.47 -10.26
CA GLY A 86 -1.40 6.64 -9.37
C GLY A 86 -2.56 6.59 -8.38
N LYS A 87 -3.17 5.41 -8.15
CA LYS A 87 -4.35 5.27 -7.30
C LYS A 87 -3.98 4.76 -5.91
N LYS A 88 -4.51 5.42 -4.88
CA LYS A 88 -4.47 4.97 -3.49
C LYS A 88 -5.46 3.83 -3.24
N LEU A 89 -5.28 3.09 -2.16
CA LEU A 89 -6.13 1.94 -1.81
C LEU A 89 -7.62 2.29 -1.77
N LEU A 90 -7.98 3.45 -1.20
CA LEU A 90 -9.38 3.93 -1.16
C LEU A 90 -9.98 4.14 -2.55
N LEU A 91 -9.22 4.72 -3.48
CA LEU A 91 -9.70 4.93 -4.85
C LEU A 91 -9.85 3.61 -5.60
N VAL A 92 -9.01 2.63 -5.30
CA VAL A 92 -9.17 1.27 -5.85
C VAL A 92 -10.46 0.65 -5.31
N ALA A 93 -10.72 0.75 -4.00
CA ALA A 93 -11.94 0.22 -3.38
C ALA A 93 -13.23 0.89 -3.90
N LEU A 94 -13.19 2.18 -4.22
CA LEU A 94 -14.32 2.90 -4.83
C LEU A 94 -14.58 2.50 -6.29
N GLN A 95 -13.54 2.07 -7.01
CA GLN A 95 -13.64 1.65 -8.40
C GLN A 95 -14.02 0.18 -8.55
N THR A 96 -13.71 -0.63 -7.54
CA THR A 96 -14.31 -1.94 -7.40
C THR A 96 -15.70 -1.77 -6.79
N ASN A 97 -16.66 -2.66 -7.09
CA ASN A 97 -18.05 -2.54 -6.58
C ASN A 97 -18.15 -2.89 -5.06
N GLN A 98 -17.15 -2.50 -4.26
CA GLN A 98 -16.97 -2.79 -2.84
C GLN A 98 -17.24 -1.53 -2.00
N LYS A 99 -18.48 -1.03 -2.07
CA LYS A 99 -18.88 0.22 -1.41
C LYS A 99 -18.71 0.17 0.10
N ASP A 100 -19.09 -0.95 0.72
CA ASP A 100 -18.98 -1.13 2.17
C ASP A 100 -17.53 -1.02 2.64
N LEU A 101 -16.61 -1.69 1.94
CA LEU A 101 -15.18 -1.59 2.20
C LEU A 101 -14.67 -0.15 2.01
N ALA A 102 -15.09 0.53 0.95
CA ALA A 102 -14.68 1.91 0.69
C ALA A 102 -15.14 2.86 1.82
N ASP A 103 -16.35 2.66 2.34
CA ASP A 103 -16.89 3.41 3.47
C ASP A 103 -16.12 3.11 4.77
N GLU A 104 -15.83 1.85 5.05
CA GLU A 104 -15.04 1.46 6.24
C GLU A 104 -13.62 2.01 6.18
N LEU A 105 -12.96 1.89 5.02
CA LEU A 105 -11.62 2.42 4.80
C LEU A 105 -11.60 3.96 4.89
N GLY A 106 -12.64 4.62 4.39
CA GLY A 106 -12.82 6.07 4.54
C GLY A 106 -12.97 6.49 6.00
N LYS A 107 -13.77 5.77 6.79
CA LYS A 107 -13.89 6.00 8.24
C LYS A 107 -12.56 5.78 8.95
N TRP A 108 -11.84 4.71 8.63
CA TRP A 108 -10.54 4.40 9.21
C TRP A 108 -9.54 5.53 8.95
N LEU A 109 -9.47 6.04 7.72
CA LEU A 109 -8.58 7.15 7.35
C LEU A 109 -8.88 8.44 8.11
N ASN A 110 -10.16 8.76 8.35
CA ASN A 110 -10.55 9.93 9.13
C ASN A 110 -10.20 9.82 10.62
N ARG A 111 -10.04 8.60 11.17
CA ARG A 111 -9.59 8.39 12.55
C ARG A 111 -8.10 8.71 12.73
N GLN A 112 -7.30 8.58 11.66
CA GLN A 112 -5.88 8.92 11.66
C GLN A 112 -5.71 10.44 11.50
N LYS A 113 -5.98 11.20 12.57
CA LYS A 113 -5.75 12.67 12.60
C LYS A 113 -4.29 12.99 12.23
N TRP A 114 -4.14 14.11 11.52
CA TRP A 114 -3.02 14.52 10.66
C TRP A 114 -1.76 14.93 11.41
#